data_AF-A0A7Y3XEN5-F1
#
_entry.id   AF-A0A7Y3XEN5-F1
#
_cell.length_a   1.000
_cell.length_b   1.000
_cell.length_c   1.000
_cell.angle_alpha   90.00
_cell.angle_beta   90.00
_cell.angle_gamma   90.00
#
_symmetry.space_group_name_H-M   'P 1'
#
loop_
_entity.id
_entity.type
_entity.pdbx_description
1 polymer ?
#
loop_
_entity_poly.entity_id
_entity_poly.type
_entity_poly.pdbx_seq_one_letter_code
_entity_poly.pdbx_strand_id
1 'polypeptide(L)'
;MDIFDDKESCEIVIIDGDKEFRDFLNSSLSGIMIVPEKYQGCEGLVLKPDAGDFSKWLRKNKPELNVEVRKADKRLVLKSNDFWLPFVFLAQDVALPFYLNLVTNYVYDRMKGALRGEKGRIHLEAMYEDKQEGVVKKFHFEGDVDGLQKAIKQFDLNKFMDK
;
A
#
# COMPACT_ATOMS: atom_id res chain seq x y z
N MET A 1 16.42 4.76 -28.36
CA MET A 1 16.85 3.65 -27.50
C MET A 1 16.58 4.13 -26.10
N ASP A 2 15.34 3.93 -25.63
CA ASP A 2 14.91 4.44 -24.33
C ASP A 2 15.44 3.50 -23.25
N ILE A 3 16.39 4.00 -22.47
CA ILE A 3 17.13 3.27 -21.42
C ILE A 3 16.35 3.25 -20.09
N PHE A 4 15.21 3.94 -20.03
CA PHE A 4 14.27 3.90 -18.91
C PHE A 4 12.97 3.30 -19.43
N ASP A 5 12.97 1.98 -19.62
CA ASP A 5 11.71 1.26 -19.72
C ASP A 5 11.06 1.41 -18.34
N ASP A 6 10.07 2.31 -18.25
CA ASP A 6 9.30 2.69 -17.06
C ASP A 6 8.40 1.51 -16.64
N LYS A 7 9.01 0.34 -16.44
CA LYS A 7 8.31 -0.94 -16.36
C LYS A 7 7.36 -0.91 -15.16
N GLU A 8 6.08 -1.01 -15.44
CA GLU A 8 5.07 -1.27 -14.42
C GLU A 8 5.37 -2.65 -13.81
N SER A 9 5.37 -2.75 -12.48
CA SER A 9 5.47 -4.01 -11.75
C SER A 9 4.25 -4.18 -10.86
N CYS A 10 3.70 -5.40 -10.87
CA CYS A 10 2.58 -5.79 -10.03
C CYS A 10 2.81 -7.25 -9.65
N GLU A 11 3.17 -7.48 -8.40
CA GLU A 11 3.62 -8.78 -7.92
C GLU A 11 2.83 -9.18 -6.67
N ILE A 12 2.53 -10.47 -6.59
CA ILE A 12 1.92 -11.09 -5.41
C ILE A 12 2.83 -12.25 -5.02
N VAL A 13 3.26 -12.23 -3.76
CA VAL A 13 4.11 -13.29 -3.20
C VAL A 13 3.39 -13.90 -2.02
N ILE A 14 3.33 -15.24 -1.96
CA ILE A 14 2.86 -15.96 -0.78
C ILE A 14 3.93 -15.84 0.30
N ILE A 15 3.53 -15.43 1.50
CA ILE A 15 4.41 -15.25 2.64
C ILE A 15 4.13 -16.35 3.67
N ASP A 16 5.13 -17.19 3.89
CA ASP A 16 5.07 -18.23 4.91
C ASP A 16 5.52 -17.68 6.27
N GLY A 17 4.63 -17.76 7.27
CA GLY A 17 5.03 -17.63 8.67
C GLY A 17 5.42 -16.23 9.15
N ASP A 18 4.88 -15.15 8.57
CA ASP A 18 5.07 -13.79 9.13
C ASP A 18 4.36 -13.66 10.49
N LYS A 19 5.15 -13.82 11.56
CA LYS A 19 4.66 -13.77 12.94
C LYS A 19 4.02 -12.42 13.28
N GLU A 20 4.59 -11.32 12.79
CA GLU A 20 4.12 -9.97 13.10
C GLU A 20 2.73 -9.72 12.49
N PHE A 21 2.53 -10.15 11.25
CA PHE A 21 1.26 -10.10 10.57
C PHE A 21 0.22 -11.02 11.23
N ARG A 22 0.60 -12.25 11.61
CA ARG A 22 -0.29 -13.17 12.33
C ARG A 22 -0.70 -12.62 13.70
N ASP A 23 0.24 -12.03 14.45
CA ASP A 23 -0.06 -11.37 15.73
C ASP A 23 -1.02 -10.20 15.51
N PHE A 24 -0.85 -9.43 14.44
CA PHE A 24 -1.79 -8.37 14.05
C PHE A 24 -3.20 -8.90 13.77
N LEU A 25 -3.34 -9.94 12.94
CA LEU A 25 -4.65 -10.56 12.66
C LEU A 25 -5.33 -11.10 13.92
N ASN A 26 -4.56 -11.64 14.86
CA ASN A 26 -5.09 -12.22 16.10
C ASN A 26 -5.45 -11.16 17.16
N SER A 27 -4.93 -9.94 17.04
CA SER A 27 -5.08 -8.87 18.04
C SER A 27 -6.44 -8.16 18.05
N SER A 28 -7.46 -8.71 17.35
CA SER A 28 -8.82 -8.15 17.21
C SER A 28 -8.91 -6.79 16.49
N LEU A 29 -7.83 -6.35 15.86
CA LEU A 29 -7.79 -5.09 15.12
C LEU A 29 -8.53 -5.20 13.78
N SER A 30 -9.43 -4.27 13.54
CA SER A 30 -10.03 -3.98 12.24
C SER A 30 -9.23 -2.90 11.50
N GLY A 31 -9.40 -2.81 10.19
CA GLY A 31 -8.85 -1.70 9.40
C GLY A 31 -7.42 -1.91 8.88
N ILE A 32 -6.61 -0.85 8.96
CA ILE A 32 -5.27 -0.78 8.35
C ILE A 32 -4.23 -0.45 9.41
N MET A 33 -3.14 -1.22 9.45
CA MET A 33 -1.96 -0.90 10.24
C MET A 33 -0.80 -0.52 9.34
N ILE A 34 -0.26 0.68 9.53
CA ILE A 34 0.96 1.13 8.86
C ILE A 34 2.16 0.63 9.67
N VAL A 35 3.05 -0.10 9.01
CA VAL A 35 4.17 -0.81 9.63
C VAL A 35 5.49 -0.25 9.11
N PRO A 36 6.44 0.10 9.99
CA PRO A 36 7.76 0.51 9.56
C PRO A 36 8.58 -0.70 9.11
N GLU A 37 9.44 -0.49 8.13
CA GLU A 37 10.22 -1.55 7.50
C GLU A 37 11.70 -1.18 7.45
N LYS A 38 12.55 -2.17 7.16
CA LYS A 38 13.95 -1.89 6.87
C LYS A 38 14.05 -1.24 5.50
N TYR A 39 14.88 -0.22 5.39
CA TYR A 39 15.17 0.44 4.12
C TYR A 39 16.67 0.48 3.88
N GLN A 40 17.09 0.24 2.63
CA GLN A 40 18.51 0.16 2.29
C GLN A 40 19.24 1.46 2.67
N GLY A 41 20.39 1.31 3.33
CA GLY A 41 21.20 2.45 3.77
C GLY A 41 20.66 3.19 4.99
N CYS A 42 19.59 2.70 5.62
CA CYS A 42 19.08 3.23 6.88
C CYS A 42 19.28 2.22 8.02
N GLU A 43 19.84 2.71 9.13
CA GLU A 43 19.80 1.96 10.39
C GLU A 43 18.42 2.13 11.06
N GLY A 44 17.82 1.00 11.47
CA GLY A 44 16.54 0.94 12.15
C GLY A 44 15.34 0.69 11.23
N LEU A 45 14.14 0.73 11.81
CA LEU A 45 12.88 0.63 11.10
C LEU A 45 12.37 2.03 10.73
N VAL A 46 11.93 2.19 9.49
CA VAL A 46 11.53 3.49 8.95
C VAL A 46 10.13 3.47 8.36
N LEU A 47 9.45 4.60 8.44
CA LEU A 47 8.24 4.86 7.68
C LEU A 47 8.58 5.50 6.34
N LYS A 48 7.93 5.04 5.26
CA LYS A 48 8.01 5.68 3.95
C LYS A 48 7.46 7.12 3.98
N PRO A 49 7.93 7.99 3.07
CA PRO A 49 7.58 9.41 3.05
C PRO A 49 6.09 9.71 3.20
N ASP A 50 5.19 9.05 2.48
CA ASP A 50 3.76 9.38 2.52
C ASP A 50 3.00 8.81 3.74
N ALA A 51 3.63 8.01 4.60
CA ALA A 51 2.95 7.34 5.74
C ALA A 51 2.17 8.31 6.65
N GLY A 52 2.78 9.44 6.98
CA GLY A 52 2.16 10.45 7.85
C GLY A 52 0.98 11.17 7.20
N ASP A 53 1.07 11.50 5.92
CA ASP A 53 0.04 12.28 5.22
C ASP A 53 -1.10 11.39 4.74
N PHE A 54 -0.78 10.17 4.31
CA PHE A 54 -1.77 9.14 3.98
C PHE A 54 -2.61 8.74 5.21
N SER A 55 -1.98 8.49 6.36
CA SER A 55 -2.74 8.15 7.58
C SER A 55 -3.67 9.26 8.03
N LYS A 56 -3.23 10.53 7.95
CA LYS A 56 -4.10 11.69 8.21
C LYS A 56 -5.25 11.78 7.21
N TRP A 57 -4.97 11.56 5.93
CA TRP A 57 -6.00 11.56 4.88
C TRP A 57 -7.04 10.46 5.12
N LEU A 58 -6.62 9.25 5.50
CA LEU A 58 -7.52 8.15 5.84
C LEU A 58 -8.42 8.53 7.02
N ARG A 59 -7.85 9.00 8.14
CA ARG A 59 -8.65 9.41 9.31
C ARG A 59 -9.65 10.51 9.00
N LYS A 60 -9.31 11.41 8.07
CA LYS A 60 -10.19 12.51 7.64
C LYS A 60 -11.34 12.04 6.74
N ASN A 61 -11.04 11.17 5.76
CA ASN A 61 -11.98 10.81 4.69
C ASN A 61 -12.71 9.48 4.93
N LYS A 62 -12.20 8.67 5.85
CA LYS A 62 -12.71 7.36 6.28
C LYS A 62 -12.62 7.25 7.81
N PRO A 63 -13.30 8.11 8.57
CA PRO A 63 -13.23 8.11 10.04
C PRO A 63 -13.71 6.79 10.67
N GLU A 64 -14.54 6.02 9.97
CA GLU A 64 -15.00 4.69 10.34
C GLU A 64 -13.92 3.61 10.20
N LEU A 65 -12.90 3.86 9.37
CA LEU A 65 -11.79 2.94 9.17
C LEU A 65 -10.79 3.11 10.31
N ASN A 66 -10.59 2.05 11.09
CA ASN A 66 -9.52 2.05 12.07
C ASN A 66 -8.16 2.10 11.36
N VAL A 67 -7.32 3.05 11.76
CA VAL A 67 -5.97 3.24 11.23
C VAL A 67 -5.01 3.24 12.40
N GLU A 68 -4.04 2.36 12.38
CA GLU A 68 -2.93 2.34 13.33
C GLU A 68 -1.63 2.70 12.60
N VAL A 69 -0.74 3.43 13.27
CA VAL A 69 0.61 3.71 12.76
C VAL A 69 1.59 3.25 13.82
N ARG A 70 2.37 2.20 13.52
CA ARG A 70 3.38 1.72 14.44
C ARG A 70 4.52 2.72 14.57
N LYS A 71 5.11 2.76 15.78
CA LYS A 71 6.26 3.60 16.07
C LYS A 71 7.44 3.14 15.22
N ALA A 72 8.12 4.11 14.61
CA ALA A 72 9.34 3.89 13.83
C ALA A 72 10.49 4.70 14.43
N ASP A 73 11.72 4.31 14.11
CA ASP A 73 12.91 5.05 14.54
C ASP A 73 13.02 6.37 13.78
N LYS A 74 12.71 6.33 12.48
CA LYS A 74 12.84 7.47 11.56
C LYS A 74 11.71 7.48 10.52
N ARG A 75 11.50 8.64 9.90
CA ARG A 75 10.72 8.77 8.66
C ARG A 75 11.69 9.03 7.53
N LEU A 76 11.53 8.30 6.43
CA LEU A 76 12.29 8.55 5.21
C LEU A 76 11.94 9.91 4.61
N VAL A 77 12.96 10.57 4.06
CA VAL A 77 12.81 11.79 3.28
C VAL A 77 13.42 11.51 1.91
N LEU A 78 12.55 11.21 0.95
CA LEU A 78 12.92 11.01 -0.44
C LEU A 78 12.58 12.27 -1.22
N LYS A 79 13.55 12.81 -1.96
CA LYS A 79 13.37 14.03 -2.76
C LYS A 79 12.94 13.67 -4.18
N SER A 80 11.76 13.07 -4.32
CA SER A 80 11.13 12.82 -5.62
C SER A 80 9.67 13.24 -5.60
N ASN A 81 9.10 13.36 -6.80
CA ASN A 81 7.66 13.61 -6.99
C ASN A 81 6.84 12.32 -6.92
N ASP A 82 7.48 11.19 -6.61
CA ASP A 82 6.82 9.90 -6.49
C ASP A 82 6.04 9.78 -5.18
N PHE A 83 5.00 8.97 -5.22
CA PHE A 83 4.21 8.60 -4.07
C PHE A 83 4.81 7.34 -3.44
N TRP A 84 5.49 7.50 -2.32
CA TRP A 84 6.05 6.41 -1.55
C TRP A 84 5.11 6.07 -0.40
N LEU A 85 4.08 5.28 -0.72
CA LEU A 85 3.02 4.88 0.22
C LEU A 85 3.58 3.98 1.31
N PRO A 86 3.04 4.03 2.54
CA PRO A 86 3.49 3.16 3.61
C PRO A 86 3.30 1.69 3.26
N PHE A 87 4.17 0.84 3.81
CA PHE A 87 3.89 -0.57 3.94
C PHE A 87 2.75 -0.77 4.95
N VAL A 88 1.73 -1.53 4.56
CA VAL A 88 0.54 -1.75 5.39
C VAL A 88 0.21 -3.21 5.60
N PHE A 89 -0.35 -3.51 6.77
CA PHE A 89 -1.05 -4.75 7.05
C PHE A 89 -2.55 -4.48 6.97
N LEU A 90 -3.27 -5.30 6.22
CA LEU A 90 -4.72 -5.23 6.09
C LEU A 90 -5.36 -6.26 7.02
N ALA A 91 -6.26 -5.79 7.89
CA ALA A 91 -7.05 -6.66 8.74
C ALA A 91 -8.07 -7.47 7.92
N GLN A 92 -8.71 -8.43 8.57
CA GLN A 92 -9.64 -9.35 7.90
C GLN A 92 -10.88 -8.66 7.29
N ASP A 93 -11.24 -7.47 7.75
CA ASP A 93 -12.37 -6.68 7.24
C ASP A 93 -12.00 -5.76 6.07
N VAL A 94 -10.71 -5.67 5.73
CA VAL A 94 -10.22 -4.81 4.64
C VAL A 94 -9.74 -5.65 3.47
N ALA A 95 -10.52 -5.65 2.39
CA ALA A 95 -10.12 -6.30 1.14
C ALA A 95 -9.06 -5.48 0.40
N LEU A 96 -8.10 -6.16 -0.24
CA LEU A 96 -7.06 -5.51 -1.05
C LEU A 96 -7.63 -4.53 -2.10
N PRO A 97 -8.64 -4.87 -2.94
CA PRO A 97 -9.18 -3.90 -3.91
C PRO A 97 -9.76 -2.64 -3.27
N PHE A 98 -10.38 -2.77 -2.08
CA PHE A 98 -10.87 -1.60 -1.34
C PHE A 98 -9.71 -0.71 -0.89
N TYR A 99 -8.64 -1.30 -0.35
CA TYR A 99 -7.42 -0.56 0.00
C TYR A 99 -6.79 0.16 -1.21
N LEU A 100 -6.64 -0.54 -2.34
CA LEU A 100 -6.06 0.06 -3.56
C LEU A 100 -6.91 1.22 -4.10
N ASN A 101 -8.24 1.16 -3.95
CA ASN A 101 -9.13 2.29 -4.25
C ASN A 101 -8.89 3.48 -3.31
N LEU A 102 -8.63 3.26 -2.02
CA LEU A 102 -8.27 4.33 -1.08
C LEU A 102 -6.95 4.99 -1.48
N VAL A 103 -5.94 4.21 -1.88
CA VAL A 103 -4.67 4.73 -2.38
C VAL A 103 -4.89 5.58 -3.62
N THR A 104 -5.64 5.07 -4.59
CA THR A 104 -5.99 5.80 -5.84
C THR A 104 -6.64 7.15 -5.52
N ASN A 105 -7.61 7.18 -4.60
CA ASN A 105 -8.27 8.42 -4.19
C ASN A 105 -7.31 9.42 -3.51
N TYR A 106 -6.44 8.94 -2.62
CA TYR A 106 -5.41 9.77 -2.00
C TYR A 106 -4.47 10.38 -3.03
N VAL A 107 -3.98 9.58 -3.98
CA VAL A 107 -3.08 10.04 -5.04
C VAL A 107 -3.77 11.09 -5.91
N TYR A 108 -5.03 10.86 -6.32
CA TYR A 108 -5.79 11.86 -7.07
C TYR A 108 -5.96 13.19 -6.32
N ASP A 109 -6.27 13.14 -5.02
CA ASP A 109 -6.39 14.35 -4.22
C ASP A 109 -5.06 15.11 -4.10
N ARG A 110 -3.93 14.40 -4.00
CA ARG A 110 -2.59 15.00 -3.99
C ARG A 110 -2.24 15.61 -5.34
N MET A 111 -2.59 14.95 -6.44
CA MET A 111 -2.32 15.42 -7.80
C MET A 111 -3.14 16.66 -8.20
N LYS A 112 -4.31 16.90 -7.61
CA LYS A 112 -5.11 18.13 -7.87
C LYS A 112 -4.33 19.42 -7.54
N GLY A 113 -3.34 19.35 -6.64
CA GLY A 113 -2.47 20.47 -6.30
C GLY A 113 -1.11 20.48 -7.02
N ALA A 114 -0.83 19.48 -7.87
CA ALA A 114 0.45 19.34 -8.56
C ALA A 114 0.54 20.24 -9.80
N LEU A 115 1.76 20.58 -10.21
CA LEU A 115 1.99 21.36 -11.42
C LEU A 115 1.65 20.52 -12.66
N ARG A 116 1.06 21.15 -13.68
CA ARG A 116 0.73 20.47 -14.95
C ARG A 116 1.99 19.84 -15.55
N GLY A 117 1.99 18.52 -15.72
CA GLY A 117 3.08 17.77 -16.32
C GLY A 117 3.94 16.99 -15.31
N GLU A 118 3.77 17.19 -14.01
CA GLU A 118 4.39 16.31 -13.02
C GLU A 118 3.73 14.93 -13.05
N LYS A 119 4.53 13.91 -13.34
CA LYS A 119 4.17 12.51 -13.22
C LYS A 119 4.93 11.94 -12.02
N GLY A 120 4.21 11.38 -11.06
CA GLY A 120 4.79 10.66 -9.94
C GLY A 120 4.47 9.17 -10.08
N ARG A 121 5.47 8.31 -9.89
CA ARG A 121 5.25 6.87 -9.77
C ARG A 121 4.72 6.55 -8.38
N ILE A 122 3.88 5.54 -8.28
CA ILE A 122 3.33 5.02 -7.03
C ILE A 122 4.13 3.79 -6.65
N HIS A 123 4.65 3.80 -5.43
CA HIS A 123 5.32 2.68 -4.80
C HIS A 123 4.51 2.27 -3.59
N LEU A 124 3.94 1.06 -3.59
CA LEU A 124 3.10 0.61 -2.49
C LEU A 124 3.27 -0.89 -2.22
N GLU A 125 3.15 -1.26 -0.95
CA GLU A 125 3.19 -2.64 -0.50
C GLU A 125 2.10 -2.89 0.53
N ALA A 126 1.44 -4.04 0.46
CA ALA A 126 0.41 -4.44 1.41
C ALA A 126 0.49 -5.93 1.72
N MET A 127 0.41 -6.31 2.99
CA MET A 127 0.17 -7.70 3.39
C MET A 127 -1.28 -7.91 3.76
N TYR A 128 -1.85 -9.01 3.28
CA TYR A 128 -3.25 -9.38 3.50
C TYR A 128 -3.38 -10.92 3.58
N GLU A 129 -4.44 -11.38 4.23
CA GLU A 129 -4.80 -12.80 4.22
C GLU A 129 -5.73 -13.08 3.04
N ASP A 130 -5.34 -14.05 2.21
CA ASP A 130 -6.24 -14.64 1.23
C ASP A 130 -7.11 -15.69 1.93
N LYS A 131 -8.37 -15.33 2.20
CA LYS A 131 -9.29 -16.21 2.92
C LYS A 131 -9.71 -17.44 2.12
N GLN A 132 -9.61 -17.43 0.79
CA GLN A 132 -9.97 -18.59 -0.02
C GLN A 132 -8.89 -19.67 0.08
N GLU A 133 -7.64 -19.25 0.05
CA GLU A 133 -6.48 -20.16 0.11
C GLU A 133 -5.96 -20.39 1.54
N GLY A 134 -6.34 -19.55 2.51
CA GLY A 134 -5.85 -19.60 3.89
C GLY A 134 -4.39 -19.15 4.05
N VAL A 135 -3.84 -18.47 3.04
CA VAL A 135 -2.44 -18.06 2.99
C VAL A 135 -2.29 -16.55 3.17
N VAL A 136 -1.12 -16.11 3.62
CA VAL A 136 -0.77 -14.68 3.66
C VAL A 136 -0.12 -14.32 2.33
N LYS A 137 -0.54 -13.21 1.74
CA LYS A 137 0.01 -12.68 0.50
C LYS A 137 0.56 -11.28 0.74
N LYS A 138 1.70 -10.97 0.12
CA LYS A 138 2.25 -9.62 0.01
C LYS A 138 2.05 -9.14 -1.42
N PHE A 139 1.31 -8.04 -1.54
CA PHE A 139 1.15 -7.28 -2.77
C PHE A 139 2.25 -6.23 -2.87
N HIS A 140 2.87 -6.14 -4.04
CA HIS A 140 3.82 -5.10 -4.40
C HIS A 140 3.38 -4.47 -5.72
N PHE A 141 3.40 -3.14 -5.78
CA PHE A 141 3.12 -2.40 -7.01
C PHE A 141 4.06 -1.22 -7.17
N GLU A 142 4.58 -1.09 -8.39
CA GLU A 142 5.28 0.08 -8.88
C GLU A 142 4.75 0.48 -10.25
N GLY A 143 4.28 1.71 -10.40
CA GLY A 143 3.77 2.20 -11.68
C GLY A 143 3.03 3.52 -11.55
N ASP A 144 2.31 3.93 -12.58
CA ASP A 144 1.49 5.13 -12.52
C ASP A 144 0.06 4.83 -12.02
N VAL A 145 -0.76 5.87 -11.94
CA VAL A 145 -2.16 5.77 -11.50
C VAL A 145 -2.99 4.88 -12.44
N ASP A 146 -2.72 4.92 -13.74
CA ASP A 146 -3.45 4.13 -14.73
C ASP A 146 -3.09 2.64 -14.61
N GLY A 147 -1.83 2.32 -14.37
CA GLY A 147 -1.34 0.99 -14.04
C GLY A 147 -2.00 0.45 -12.78
N LEU A 148 -2.11 1.26 -11.72
CA LEU A 148 -2.77 0.87 -10.47
C LEU A 148 -4.26 0.55 -10.71
N GLN A 149 -4.95 1.37 -11.50
CA GLN A 149 -6.35 1.12 -11.86
C GLN A 149 -6.54 -0.17 -12.66
N LYS A 150 -5.62 -0.51 -13.56
CA LYS A 150 -5.64 -1.79 -14.28
C LYS A 150 -5.46 -2.95 -13.32
N ALA A 151 -4.53 -2.85 -12.35
CA ALA A 151 -4.32 -3.88 -11.33
C ALA A 151 -5.60 -4.13 -10.51
N ILE A 152 -6.26 -3.06 -10.04
CA ILE A 152 -7.54 -3.16 -9.29
C ILE A 152 -8.59 -3.95 -10.10
N LYS A 153 -8.77 -3.59 -11.38
CA LYS A 153 -9.74 -4.27 -12.27
C LYS A 153 -9.44 -5.75 -12.44
N GLN A 154 -8.16 -6.14 -12.55
CA GLN A 154 -7.78 -7.54 -12.66
C GLN A 154 -8.14 -8.35 -11.41
N PHE A 155 -7.95 -7.79 -10.21
CA PHE A 155 -8.36 -8.45 -8.97
C PHE A 155 -9.88 -8.63 -8.87
N ASP A 156 -10.65 -7.62 -9.26
CA ASP A 156 -12.11 -7.71 -9.23
C ASP A 156 -12.63 -8.75 -10.24
N LEU A 157 -12.01 -8.85 -11.42
CA LEU A 157 -12.35 -9.85 -12.43
C LEU A 157 -12.05 -11.28 -11.97
N ASN A 158 -10.88 -11.52 -11.37
CA ASN A 158 -10.52 -12.85 -10.87
C ASN A 158 -11.52 -13.32 -9.81
N LYS A 159 -11.89 -12.44 -8.86
CA LYS A 159 -12.94 -12.75 -7.87
C LYS A 159 -14.33 -13.00 -8.46
N PHE A 160 -14.65 -12.41 -9.61
CA PHE A 160 -15.92 -12.63 -10.29
C PHE A 160 -15.95 -13.97 -11.02
N MET A 161 -14.82 -14.38 -11.61
CA MET A 161 -14.68 -15.63 -12.37
C MET A 161 -14.53 -16.87 -11.46
N ASP A 162 -14.04 -16.70 -10.23
CA ASP A 162 -13.92 -17.77 -9.23
C ASP A 162 -15.24 -18.09 -8.51
N LYS A 163 -16.38 -17.63 -9.04
CA LYS A 163 -17.75 -17.96 -8.60
C LYS A 163 -18.46 -18.81 -9.63
#